data_AF-X1GFU6-F1
#
_entry.id   AF-X1GFU6-F1
#
_cell.length_a   1.000
_cell.length_b   1.000
_cell.length_c   1.000
_cell.angle_alpha   90.00
_cell.angle_beta   90.00
_cell.angle_gamma   90.00
#
_symmetry.space_group_name_H-M   'P 1'
#
loop_
_entity.id
_entity.type
_entity.pdbx_description
1 polymer ?
#
loop_
_entity_poly.entity_id
_entity_poly.type
_entity_poly.pdbx_seq_one_letter_code
_entity_poly.pdbx_strand_id
1 'polypeptide(L)'
;KAPVDEWSGDRGCGVQYFSQVAVIRLTERAGIALNEKQTPAEKLKFVQGLMTKGDDRARKVFETIGCYLGYGIAYYADFYEIGTVLILGRVTSGEGGQIILQKAEQVLKEKLPELFKKITLHLPDESNRRTGQSIVAASLPLLKK
;
A
#
# COMPACT_ATOMS: atom_id res chain seq x y z
N LYS A 1 9.77 -14.69 -9.88
CA LYS A 1 10.34 -13.57 -10.68
C LYS A 1 9.55 -12.31 -10.37
N ALA A 2 10.22 -11.15 -10.30
CA ALA A 2 9.55 -9.87 -10.08
C ALA A 2 8.59 -9.54 -11.25
N PRO A 3 7.41 -8.97 -10.97
CA PRO A 3 6.46 -8.51 -11.97
C PRO A 3 7.09 -7.41 -12.83
N VAL A 4 6.73 -7.42 -14.11
CA VAL A 4 7.13 -6.41 -15.09
C VAL A 4 6.07 -5.32 -15.08
N ASP A 5 6.48 -4.07 -15.01
CA ASP A 5 5.58 -2.95 -15.20
C ASP A 5 5.18 -2.81 -16.67
N GLU A 6 3.88 -2.64 -16.92
CA GLU A 6 3.32 -2.61 -18.27
C GLU A 6 3.65 -1.32 -19.02
N TRP A 7 3.98 -0.24 -18.31
CA TRP A 7 4.28 1.06 -18.91
C TRP A 7 5.77 1.21 -19.19
N SER A 8 6.64 0.89 -18.23
CA SER A 8 8.09 1.06 -18.39
C SER A 8 8.81 -0.18 -18.91
N GLY A 9 8.24 -1.38 -18.74
CA GLY A 9 8.92 -2.65 -19.03
C GLY A 9 9.92 -3.08 -17.96
N ASP A 10 10.11 -2.28 -16.90
CA ASP A 10 11.03 -2.59 -15.82
C ASP A 10 10.46 -3.65 -14.87
N ARG A 11 11.36 -4.38 -14.21
CA ARG A 11 10.99 -5.38 -13.20
C ARG A 11 11.08 -4.81 -11.81
N GLY A 12 10.09 -5.10 -10.97
CA GLY A 12 10.15 -4.76 -9.55
C GLY A 12 9.67 -3.34 -9.21
N CYS A 13 9.01 -2.64 -10.13
CA CYS A 13 8.49 -1.29 -9.89
C CYS A 13 7.47 -1.26 -8.74
N GLY A 14 7.55 -0.25 -7.87
CA GLY A 14 6.66 -0.12 -6.71
C GLY A 14 5.16 -0.11 -7.04
N VAL A 15 4.76 0.33 -8.23
CA VAL A 15 3.36 0.25 -8.71
C VAL A 15 2.83 -1.18 -8.70
N GLN A 16 3.70 -2.16 -8.92
CA GLN A 16 3.38 -3.59 -8.88
C GLN A 16 3.25 -4.14 -7.45
N TYR A 17 3.49 -3.35 -6.40
CA TYR A 17 3.47 -3.80 -5.01
C TYR A 17 2.53 -2.99 -4.12
N PHE A 18 2.35 -1.69 -4.38
CA PHE A 18 1.62 -0.78 -3.50
C PHE A 18 0.31 -0.22 -4.09
N SER A 19 0.05 -0.49 -5.38
CA SER A 19 -1.06 0.15 -6.09
C SER A 19 -2.26 -0.78 -6.34
N GLN A 20 -3.32 -0.24 -6.96
CA GLN A 20 -4.44 -1.03 -7.46
C GLN A 20 -4.01 -2.14 -8.43
N VAL A 21 -2.90 -1.94 -9.18
CA VAL A 21 -2.32 -2.99 -10.05
C VAL A 21 -1.86 -4.18 -9.23
N ALA A 22 -1.23 -3.92 -8.07
CA ALA A 22 -0.84 -4.97 -7.14
C ALA A 22 -2.05 -5.71 -6.57
N VAL A 23 -3.09 -4.98 -6.16
CA VAL A 23 -4.34 -5.57 -5.63
C VAL A 23 -4.97 -6.50 -6.68
N ILE A 24 -5.15 -6.04 -7.91
CA ILE A 24 -5.77 -6.81 -9.00
C ILE A 24 -4.97 -8.09 -9.27
N ARG A 25 -3.66 -7.98 -9.49
CA ARG A 25 -2.79 -9.13 -9.77
C ARG A 25 -2.79 -10.15 -8.63
N LEU A 26 -2.75 -9.69 -7.37
CA LEU A 26 -2.76 -10.57 -6.21
C LEU A 26 -4.13 -11.24 -6.02
N THR A 27 -5.21 -10.53 -6.33
CA THR A 27 -6.58 -11.04 -6.27
C THR A 27 -6.81 -12.18 -7.26
N GLU A 28 -6.33 -12.02 -8.50
CA GLU A 28 -6.36 -13.08 -9.52
C GLU A 28 -5.57 -14.30 -9.06
N ARG A 29 -4.37 -14.10 -8.48
CA ARG A 29 -3.57 -15.19 -7.89
C ARG A 29 -4.22 -15.84 -6.67
N ALA A 30 -5.07 -15.12 -5.96
CA ALA A 30 -5.86 -15.67 -4.85
C ALA A 30 -7.09 -16.46 -5.34
N GLY A 31 -7.28 -16.61 -6.65
CA GLY A 31 -8.40 -17.36 -7.24
C GLY A 31 -9.73 -16.61 -7.19
N ILE A 32 -9.69 -15.28 -7.08
CA ILE A 32 -10.88 -14.43 -7.21
C ILE A 32 -10.95 -13.93 -8.66
N ALA A 33 -12.00 -14.32 -9.37
CA ALA A 33 -12.26 -13.84 -10.72
C ALA A 33 -12.67 -12.37 -10.69
N LEU A 34 -11.99 -11.56 -11.49
CA LEU A 34 -12.31 -10.15 -11.71
C LEU A 34 -12.92 -9.97 -13.10
N ASN A 35 -13.95 -9.13 -13.22
CA ASN A 35 -14.57 -8.86 -14.51
C ASN A 35 -13.64 -7.98 -15.35
N GLU A 36 -13.21 -8.48 -16.51
CA GLU A 36 -12.30 -7.77 -17.40
C GLU A 36 -12.85 -6.44 -17.92
N LYS A 37 -14.19 -6.32 -18.03
CA LYS A 37 -14.85 -5.09 -18.46
C LYS A 37 -14.85 -3.98 -17.41
N GLN A 38 -14.52 -4.31 -16.15
CA GLN A 38 -14.42 -3.32 -15.08
C GLN A 38 -13.13 -2.51 -15.19
N THR A 39 -13.24 -1.21 -14.94
CA THR A 39 -12.09 -0.34 -14.73
C THR A 39 -11.27 -0.79 -13.51
N PRO A 40 -9.98 -0.43 -13.42
CA PRO A 40 -9.15 -0.75 -12.25
C PRO A 40 -9.75 -0.26 -10.92
N ALA A 41 -10.43 0.88 -10.93
CA ALA A 41 -11.09 1.44 -9.76
C ALA A 41 -12.29 0.60 -9.31
N GLU A 42 -13.09 0.10 -10.26
CA GLU A 42 -14.22 -0.78 -9.98
C GLU A 42 -13.76 -2.14 -9.48
N LYS A 43 -12.69 -2.70 -10.06
CA LYS A 43 -12.05 -3.93 -9.56
C LYS A 43 -11.57 -3.76 -8.13
N LEU A 44 -10.87 -2.66 -7.82
CA LEU A 44 -10.44 -2.36 -6.45
C LEU A 44 -11.63 -2.28 -5.48
N LYS A 45 -12.69 -1.55 -5.86
CA LYS A 45 -13.91 -1.43 -5.06
C LYS A 45 -14.58 -2.79 -4.81
N PHE A 46 -14.60 -3.65 -5.82
CA PHE A 46 -15.11 -5.02 -5.69
C PHE A 46 -14.32 -5.83 -4.66
N VAL A 47 -12.98 -5.81 -4.72
CA VAL A 47 -12.11 -6.52 -3.77
C VAL A 47 -12.27 -5.96 -2.35
N GLN A 48 -12.38 -4.64 -2.19
CA GLN A 48 -12.69 -4.03 -0.90
C GLN A 48 -14.05 -4.48 -0.37
N GLY A 49 -15.05 -4.63 -1.25
CA GLY A 49 -16.36 -5.18 -0.88
C GLY A 49 -16.31 -6.64 -0.44
N LEU A 50 -15.44 -7.47 -1.04
CA LEU A 50 -15.23 -8.86 -0.59
C LEU A 50 -14.63 -8.91 0.82
N MET A 51 -13.68 -8.02 1.10
CA MET A 51 -13.07 -7.91 2.43
C MET A 51 -14.10 -7.54 3.51
N THR A 52 -15.00 -6.57 3.24
CA THR A 52 -16.11 -6.23 4.16
C THR A 52 -17.08 -7.39 4.38
N LYS A 53 -17.19 -8.31 3.42
CA LYS A 53 -17.99 -9.54 3.54
C LYS A 53 -17.24 -10.68 4.25
N GLY A 54 -16.00 -10.45 4.70
CA GLY A 54 -15.20 -11.45 5.41
C GLY A 54 -14.52 -12.48 4.49
N ASP A 55 -14.31 -12.19 3.20
CA ASP A 55 -13.55 -13.11 2.33
C ASP A 55 -12.05 -13.09 2.70
N ASP A 56 -11.58 -14.18 3.31
CA ASP A 56 -10.20 -14.35 3.75
C ASP A 56 -9.17 -14.19 2.61
N ARG A 57 -9.55 -14.50 1.37
CA ARG A 57 -8.65 -14.34 0.22
C ARG A 57 -8.40 -12.86 -0.07
N ALA A 58 -9.44 -12.03 0.03
CA ALA A 58 -9.31 -10.58 -0.09
C ALA A 58 -8.45 -10.01 1.05
N ARG A 59 -8.65 -10.47 2.29
CA ARG A 59 -7.80 -10.11 3.44
C ARG A 59 -6.31 -10.42 3.17
N LYS A 60 -6.00 -11.63 2.70
CA LYS A 60 -4.63 -12.04 2.36
C LYS A 60 -3.96 -11.16 1.30
N VAL A 61 -4.73 -10.59 0.37
CA VAL A 61 -4.20 -9.62 -0.62
C VAL A 61 -3.69 -8.37 0.10
N PHE A 62 -4.48 -7.77 1.00
CA PHE A 62 -4.07 -6.58 1.74
C PHE A 62 -2.95 -6.86 2.74
N GLU A 63 -2.94 -8.03 3.38
CA GLU A 63 -1.81 -8.48 4.21
C GLU A 63 -0.52 -8.61 3.38
N THR A 64 -0.62 -9.16 2.17
CA THR A 64 0.53 -9.27 1.26
C THR A 64 1.07 -7.89 0.90
N ILE A 65 0.19 -6.93 0.62
CA ILE A 65 0.58 -5.54 0.35
C ILE A 65 1.23 -4.89 1.58
N GLY A 66 0.70 -5.11 2.79
CA GLY A 66 1.32 -4.63 4.01
C GLY A 66 2.71 -5.24 4.26
N CYS A 67 2.90 -6.51 3.92
CA CYS A 67 4.22 -7.14 3.95
C CYS A 67 5.18 -6.47 2.97
N TYR A 68 4.74 -6.23 1.73
CA TYR A 68 5.53 -5.49 0.75
C TYR A 68 5.88 -4.09 1.24
N LEU A 69 4.94 -3.39 1.88
CA LEU A 69 5.17 -2.05 2.41
C LEU A 69 6.22 -2.06 3.52
N GLY A 70 6.16 -3.01 4.46
CA GLY A 70 7.15 -3.12 5.54
C GLY A 70 8.58 -3.31 5.00
N TYR A 71 8.78 -4.22 4.05
CA TYR A 71 10.08 -4.41 3.41
C TYR A 71 10.46 -3.25 2.48
N GLY A 72 9.48 -2.62 1.82
CA GLY A 72 9.70 -1.43 0.99
C GLY A 72 10.20 -0.25 1.81
N ILE A 73 9.62 0.00 2.99
CA ILE A 73 10.09 1.04 3.92
C ILE A 73 11.51 0.75 4.37
N ALA A 74 11.82 -0.49 4.71
CA ALA A 74 13.18 -0.89 5.07
C ALA A 74 14.18 -0.62 3.94
N TYR A 75 13.83 -0.99 2.72
CA TYR A 75 14.66 -0.70 1.54
C TYR A 75 14.83 0.80 1.32
N TYR A 76 13.77 1.60 1.47
CA TYR A 76 13.87 3.06 1.33
C TYR A 76 14.70 3.71 2.44
N ALA A 77 14.73 3.12 3.63
CA ALA A 77 15.54 3.62 4.76
C ALA A 77 17.05 3.49 4.52
N ASP A 78 17.49 2.66 3.56
CA ASP A 78 18.89 2.62 3.13
C ASP A 78 19.30 3.90 2.38
N PHE A 79 18.32 4.66 1.86
CA PHE A 79 18.55 5.86 1.06
C PHE A 79 18.09 7.15 1.73
N TYR A 80 17.13 7.07 2.66
CA TYR A 80 16.51 8.22 3.30
C TYR A 80 16.48 8.06 4.81
N GLU A 81 16.72 9.16 5.54
CA GLU A 81 16.41 9.23 6.97
C GLU A 81 14.90 9.44 7.14
N ILE A 82 14.18 8.34 7.36
CA ILE A 82 12.73 8.34 7.48
C ILE A 82 12.35 8.47 8.95
N GLY A 83 11.65 9.55 9.33
CA GLY A 83 11.01 9.67 10.65
C GLY A 83 9.54 9.23 10.63
N THR A 84 8.81 9.61 9.58
CA THR A 84 7.37 9.39 9.48
C THR A 84 6.98 8.95 8.06
N VAL A 85 6.13 7.92 7.97
CA VAL A 85 5.53 7.44 6.72
C VAL A 85 4.03 7.65 6.73
N LEU A 86 3.51 8.43 5.77
CA LEU A 86 2.07 8.59 5.57
C LEU A 86 1.55 7.61 4.52
N ILE A 87 0.59 6.78 4.90
CA ILE A 87 -0.02 5.75 4.03
C ILE A 87 -1.31 6.31 3.42
N LEU A 88 -1.25 6.65 2.13
CA LEU A 88 -2.33 7.37 1.42
C LEU A 88 -2.84 6.60 0.19
N GLY A 89 -3.99 7.01 -0.34
CA GLY A 89 -4.54 6.52 -1.60
C GLY A 89 -5.75 5.57 -1.48
N ARG A 90 -6.37 5.25 -2.62
CA ARG A 90 -7.61 4.47 -2.66
C ARG A 90 -7.46 3.03 -2.17
N VAL A 91 -6.28 2.44 -2.32
CA VAL A 91 -5.97 1.08 -1.84
C VAL A 91 -6.07 0.99 -0.32
N THR A 92 -5.81 2.08 0.38
CA THR A 92 -5.76 2.14 1.85
C THR A 92 -7.10 2.59 2.45
N SER A 93 -8.17 2.68 1.65
CA SER A 93 -9.52 2.98 2.14
C SER A 93 -10.17 1.78 2.83
N GLY A 94 -11.08 2.03 3.78
CA GLY A 94 -11.74 0.99 4.58
C GLY A 94 -10.76 0.17 5.43
N GLU A 95 -11.17 -1.07 5.76
CA GLU A 95 -10.40 -2.01 6.59
C GLU A 95 -9.03 -2.38 6.01
N GLY A 96 -8.89 -2.32 4.68
CA GLY A 96 -7.69 -2.73 3.96
C GLY A 96 -6.49 -1.85 4.33
N GLY A 97 -6.71 -0.56 4.56
CA GLY A 97 -5.66 0.34 5.05
C GLY A 97 -5.14 -0.07 6.42
N GLN A 98 -6.04 -0.44 7.33
CA GLN A 98 -5.66 -0.85 8.69
C GLN A 98 -4.88 -2.17 8.67
N ILE A 99 -5.29 -3.12 7.82
CA ILE A 99 -4.57 -4.38 7.62
C ILE A 99 -3.17 -4.13 7.05
N ILE A 100 -3.04 -3.25 6.04
CA ILE A 100 -1.75 -2.87 5.47
C ILE A 100 -0.84 -2.27 6.54
N LEU A 101 -1.35 -1.31 7.34
CA LEU A 101 -0.62 -0.67 8.42
C LEU A 101 -0.11 -1.71 9.43
N GLN A 102 -1.03 -2.50 10.00
CA GLN A 102 -0.68 -3.51 11.01
C GLN A 102 0.35 -4.51 10.50
N LYS A 103 0.22 -4.93 9.24
CA LYS A 103 1.15 -5.91 8.67
C LYS A 103 2.51 -5.30 8.34
N ALA A 104 2.57 -4.04 7.92
CA ALA A 104 3.83 -3.32 7.74
C ALA A 104 4.55 -3.11 9.08
N GLU A 105 3.82 -2.69 10.12
CA GLU A 105 4.35 -2.57 11.49
C GLU A 105 4.86 -3.91 12.01
N GLN A 106 4.12 -5.00 11.78
CA GLN A 106 4.55 -6.34 12.16
C GLN A 106 5.89 -6.70 11.50
N VAL A 107 6.03 -6.49 10.19
CA VAL A 107 7.28 -6.76 9.46
C VAL A 107 8.44 -5.94 10.02
N LEU A 108 8.24 -4.64 10.21
CA LEU A 108 9.27 -3.76 10.76
C LEU A 108 9.66 -4.19 12.17
N LYS A 109 8.68 -4.46 13.05
CA LYS A 109 8.93 -4.86 14.43
C LYS A 109 9.68 -6.18 14.54
N GLU A 110 9.29 -7.19 13.76
CA GLU A 110 9.87 -8.54 13.85
C GLU A 110 11.21 -8.66 13.13
N LYS A 111 11.40 -7.95 12.02
CA LYS A 111 12.57 -8.12 11.14
C LYS A 111 13.57 -6.99 11.24
N LEU A 112 13.13 -5.78 11.57
CA LEU A 112 13.95 -4.56 11.62
C LEU A 112 13.66 -3.72 12.88
N PRO A 113 13.79 -4.29 14.08
CA PRO A 113 13.36 -3.64 15.33
C PRO A 113 14.01 -2.28 15.58
N GLU A 114 15.26 -2.09 15.16
CA GLU A 114 15.95 -0.79 15.28
C GLU A 114 15.36 0.28 14.35
N LEU A 115 14.87 -0.12 13.17
CA LEU A 115 14.18 0.78 12.27
C LEU A 115 12.77 1.10 12.78
N PHE A 116 12.07 0.08 13.28
CA PHE A 116 10.73 0.23 13.86
C PHE A 116 10.69 1.25 15.02
N LYS A 117 11.74 1.34 15.83
CA LYS A 117 11.84 2.34 16.91
C LYS A 117 11.96 3.78 16.40
N LYS A 118 12.41 3.98 15.16
CA LYS A 118 12.69 5.31 14.58
C LYS A 118 11.58 5.79 13.65
N ILE A 119 10.89 4.87 12.98
CA ILE A 119 9.86 5.19 12.00
C ILE A 119 8.47 5.10 12.62
N THR A 120 7.68 6.15 12.46
CA THR A 120 6.25 6.12 12.76
C THR A 120 5.44 5.98 11.48
N LEU A 121 4.54 4.99 11.43
CA LEU A 121 3.62 4.79 10.31
C LEU A 121 2.27 5.42 10.67
N HIS A 122 1.73 6.25 9.79
CA HIS A 122 0.41 6.83 9.97
C HIS A 122 -0.48 6.50 8.79
N LEU A 123 -1.70 6.06 9.12
CA LEU A 123 -2.82 5.95 8.21
C LEU A 123 -3.80 7.08 8.53
N PRO A 124 -3.80 8.19 7.76
CA PRO A 124 -4.69 9.33 8.04
C PRO A 124 -6.17 8.96 7.97
N ASP A 125 -7.06 9.84 8.43
CA ASP A 125 -8.50 9.64 8.32
C ASP A 125 -8.97 9.52 6.86
N GLU A 126 -10.08 8.82 6.62
CA GLU A 126 -10.54 8.48 5.26
C GLU A 126 -10.71 9.69 4.33
N SER A 127 -11.21 10.81 4.87
CA SER A 127 -11.34 12.08 4.13
C SER A 127 -9.99 12.59 3.61
N ASN A 128 -8.93 12.41 4.40
CA ASN A 128 -7.56 12.84 4.08
C ASN A 128 -6.81 11.82 3.22
N ARG A 129 -7.21 10.54 3.18
CA ARG A 129 -6.55 9.52 2.33
C ARG A 129 -6.69 9.80 0.83
N ARG A 130 -7.75 10.49 0.42
CA ARG A 130 -8.07 10.75 -1.01
C ARG A 130 -7.57 12.11 -1.51
N THR A 131 -7.45 13.09 -0.62
CA THR A 131 -6.95 14.45 -0.90
C THR A 131 -5.49 14.65 -0.48
N GLY A 132 -4.92 13.67 0.23
CA GLY A 132 -3.70 13.82 1.01
C GLY A 132 -2.46 14.25 0.25
N GLN A 133 -2.24 13.81 -0.99
CA GLN A 133 -1.05 14.25 -1.74
C GLN A 133 -1.10 15.74 -2.08
N SER A 134 -2.26 16.25 -2.50
CA SER A 134 -2.44 17.65 -2.86
C SER A 134 -2.32 18.55 -1.63
N ILE A 135 -2.91 18.13 -0.50
CA ILE A 135 -2.85 18.87 0.76
C ILE A 135 -1.43 18.83 1.34
N VAL A 136 -0.77 17.67 1.33
CA VAL A 136 0.62 17.54 1.80
C VAL A 136 1.54 18.41 0.96
N ALA A 137 1.44 18.35 -0.37
CA ALA A 137 2.22 19.20 -1.27
C ALA A 137 1.99 20.70 -1.01
N ALA A 138 0.74 21.10 -0.73
CA ALA A 138 0.40 22.49 -0.39
C ALA A 138 0.85 22.91 1.02
N SER A 139 1.02 21.96 1.95
CA SER A 139 1.44 22.20 3.34
C SER A 139 2.95 22.17 3.55
N LEU A 140 3.73 21.79 2.53
CA LEU A 140 5.19 21.72 2.65
C LEU A 140 5.75 23.12 2.97
N PRO A 141 6.62 23.24 3.98
CA PRO A 141 7.22 24.52 4.32
C PRO A 141 8.08 25.01 3.15
N LEU A 142 8.09 26.33 2.93
CA LEU A 142 9.04 26.94 2.02
C LEU A 142 10.45 26.65 2.52
N LEU A 143 11.27 26.00 1.70
CA LEU A 143 12.69 25.81 1.99
C LEU A 143 13.32 27.20 2.18
N LYS A 144 13.83 27.47 3.38
CA LYS A 144 14.72 28.61 3.58
C LYS A 144 16.01 28.30 2.84
N LYS A 145 16.36 29.17 1.89
CA LYS A 145 17.67 29.17 1.22
C LYS A 145 18.78 29.36 2.23
#